data_AF-R1D5C3-F1
#
_entry.id   AF-R1D5C3-F1
#
_cell.length_a   1.000
_cell.length_b   1.000
_cell.length_c   1.000
_cell.angle_alpha   90.00
_cell.angle_beta   90.00
_cell.angle_gamma   90.00
#
_symmetry.space_group_name_H-M   'P 1'
#
loop_
_entity.id
_entity.type
_entity.pdbx_description
1 polymer ?
#
loop_
_entity_poly.entity_id
_entity_poly.type
_entity_poly.pdbx_seq_one_letter_code
_entity_poly.pdbx_strand_id
1 'polypeptide(L)'
;MLPAVPVAPARSGDEGEQSCVGGERSLKRRAAFTAAVEADASFAGKSPAAKALAAQLMDKYDRNQDGVFDLGEVVDIVEDVQAERKAKDEARRMNWVLGRVVIVAVVALVAVVGVNAGLTWHVVDTSKDTDTSNDAHALTDRDNNIVATRPSELKLPLLAGPILPLETLATTDRLVVRHESGDSTVTASLKVSDVTKYSNTHVAFHLNLGGKVEILNGAATYTDREGIVHQLCEADVTCSAFTAEEATSSSLELLAAADAALEAAGFPRAAAGDGRRRLSTSYCARTCTKYSKNGECPASADWPGFGTNCRSDLVAKSQCPQAYCQYDSHCASGSCGSASLWNSMSDCFAYVSAVVSAHAWAANGDELCVSYSGSTCEVYEATRVENGDDYFYCAGIEIVPAPPSPPPTYSDYSIHRDYKCQDVSNPLGNKDSAESCRNACVEHATDNGYHHEFCCSYDTQDESCRVSQDGSSSYTANNNWKAFRY
;
A
#
# COMPACT_ATOMS: atom_id res chain seq x y z
N MET A 1 14.84 29.62 9.50
CA MET A 1 15.77 30.77 9.43
C MET A 1 17.08 30.34 10.08
N LEU A 2 18.21 30.39 9.36
CA LEU A 2 19.54 30.03 9.86
C LEU A 2 20.43 31.28 9.83
N PRO A 3 21.29 31.52 10.83
CA PRO A 3 22.18 32.68 10.85
C PRO A 3 23.37 32.50 9.90
N ALA A 4 23.76 33.57 9.21
CA ALA A 4 24.89 33.57 8.28
C ALA A 4 26.24 33.60 9.02
N VAL A 5 27.23 32.91 8.45
CA VAL A 5 28.63 32.91 8.93
C VAL A 5 29.37 34.12 8.36
N PRO A 6 30.07 34.94 9.17
CA PRO A 6 30.80 36.10 8.67
C PRO A 6 32.11 35.70 7.98
N VAL A 7 32.34 36.22 6.77
CA VAL A 7 33.59 36.06 6.01
C VAL A 7 34.59 37.14 6.45
N ALA A 8 35.84 36.75 6.71
CA ALA A 8 36.90 37.67 7.14
C ALA A 8 37.45 38.50 5.95
N PRO A 9 37.82 39.79 6.15
CA PRO A 9 38.34 40.64 5.10
C PRO A 9 39.77 40.26 4.70
N ALA A 10 40.03 40.23 3.39
CA ALA A 10 41.37 40.03 2.84
C ALA A 10 42.26 41.26 3.11
N ARG A 11 43.50 41.01 3.55
CA ARG A 11 44.52 42.04 3.79
C ARG A 11 45.23 42.36 2.47
N SER A 12 44.93 43.52 1.87
CA SER A 12 45.72 44.06 0.76
C SER A 12 47.00 44.71 1.31
N GLY A 13 48.13 44.03 1.16
CA GLY A 13 49.45 44.61 1.40
C GLY A 13 49.92 45.34 0.15
N ASP A 14 50.12 46.65 0.26
CA ASP A 14 50.64 47.52 -0.80
C ASP A 14 52.18 47.53 -0.69
N GLU A 15 52.86 46.70 -1.46
CA GLU A 15 54.32 46.59 -1.43
C GLU A 15 54.95 47.67 -2.32
N GLY A 16 55.39 48.76 -1.69
CA GLY A 16 56.09 49.86 -2.37
C GLY A 16 57.39 49.40 -3.03
N GLU A 17 57.44 49.51 -4.36
CA GLU A 17 58.56 49.08 -5.20
C GLU A 17 59.84 49.90 -4.93
N GLN A 18 60.73 49.35 -4.09
CA GLN A 18 61.93 50.06 -3.63
C GLN A 18 63.12 49.84 -4.58
N SER A 19 63.53 50.92 -5.26
CA SER A 19 64.51 50.92 -6.37
C SER A 19 65.86 50.26 -6.06
N CYS A 20 66.12 49.12 -6.72
CA CYS A 20 67.36 48.32 -6.61
C CYS A 20 68.56 48.91 -7.37
N VAL A 21 69.08 50.08 -6.97
CA VAL A 21 70.31 50.66 -7.54
C VAL A 21 71.42 50.77 -6.48
N GLY A 22 71.98 49.64 -6.05
CA GLY A 22 73.05 49.62 -5.03
C GLY A 22 73.84 48.32 -4.79
N GLY A 23 73.47 47.19 -5.42
CA GLY A 23 73.94 45.85 -5.02
C GLY A 23 75.47 45.64 -5.04
N GLU A 24 76.18 46.10 -6.07
CA GLU A 24 77.62 45.80 -6.22
C GLU A 24 78.52 46.50 -5.18
N ARG A 25 78.11 47.66 -4.67
CA ARG A 25 78.84 48.37 -3.60
C ARG A 25 78.57 47.79 -2.21
N SER A 26 77.49 47.03 -2.04
CA SER A 26 77.15 46.32 -0.80
C SER A 26 77.94 45.02 -0.67
N LEU A 27 77.96 44.19 -1.72
CA LEU A 27 78.64 42.88 -1.69
C LEU A 27 80.14 42.97 -1.39
N LYS A 28 80.85 43.94 -2.00
CA LYS A 28 82.28 44.16 -1.72
C LYS A 28 82.56 44.63 -0.28
N ARG A 29 81.64 45.37 0.35
CA ARG A 29 81.77 45.80 1.76
C ARG A 29 81.51 44.67 2.73
N ARG A 30 80.47 43.87 2.51
CA ARG A 30 80.18 42.68 3.33
C ARG A 30 81.36 41.69 3.36
N ALA A 31 82.02 41.47 2.22
CA ALA A 31 83.24 40.65 2.17
C ALA A 31 84.40 41.24 3.00
N ALA A 32 84.64 42.55 2.90
CA ALA A 32 85.71 43.23 3.65
C ALA A 32 85.43 43.24 5.17
N PHE A 33 84.18 43.44 5.59
CA PHE A 33 83.80 43.44 7.00
C PHE A 33 83.88 42.05 7.63
N THR A 34 83.41 41.00 6.93
CA THR A 34 83.57 39.61 7.41
C THR A 34 85.05 39.26 7.63
N ALA A 35 85.93 39.68 6.71
CA ALA A 35 87.37 39.49 6.88
C ALA A 35 87.95 40.25 8.09
N ALA A 36 87.44 41.45 8.40
CA ALA A 36 87.84 42.21 9.59
C ALA A 36 87.37 41.51 10.90
N VAL A 37 86.14 40.99 10.95
CA VAL A 37 85.60 40.24 12.10
C VAL A 37 86.25 38.85 12.27
N GLU A 38 86.82 38.29 11.20
CA GLU A 38 87.66 37.09 11.28
C GLU A 38 89.07 37.39 11.77
N ALA A 39 89.61 38.58 11.47
CA ALA A 39 90.93 39.03 11.93
C ALA A 39 90.96 39.56 13.38
N ASP A 40 89.82 40.02 13.93
CA ASP A 40 89.76 40.51 15.31
C ASP A 40 89.89 39.35 16.33
N ALA A 41 91.01 39.37 17.06
CA ALA A 41 91.33 38.42 18.12
C ALA A 41 90.31 38.42 19.28
N SER A 42 89.53 39.49 19.49
CA SER A 42 88.48 39.55 20.50
C SER A 42 87.32 38.57 20.23
N PHE A 43 87.12 38.19 18.96
CA PHE A 43 86.14 37.20 18.52
C PHE A 43 86.71 35.77 18.40
N ALA A 44 87.98 35.54 18.78
CA ALA A 44 88.57 34.21 18.81
C ALA A 44 87.82 33.31 19.82
N GLY A 45 87.16 32.26 19.31
CA GLY A 45 86.35 31.33 20.12
C GLY A 45 84.85 31.62 20.18
N LYS A 46 84.34 32.68 19.54
CA LYS A 46 82.88 32.87 19.34
C LYS A 46 82.38 32.01 18.18
N SER A 47 81.15 31.49 18.31
CA SER A 47 80.56 30.61 17.28
C SER A 47 80.31 31.36 15.96
N PRO A 48 80.28 30.67 14.80
CA PRO A 48 79.99 31.31 13.52
C PRO A 48 78.66 32.05 13.51
N ALA A 49 77.63 31.51 14.19
CA ALA A 49 76.35 32.17 14.36
C ALA A 49 76.43 33.49 15.15
N ALA A 50 77.28 33.56 16.19
CA ALA A 50 77.50 34.80 16.94
C ALA A 50 78.25 35.85 16.11
N LYS A 51 79.21 35.44 15.26
CA LYS A 51 79.90 36.34 14.32
C LYS A 51 78.95 36.87 13.24
N ALA A 52 78.11 36.00 12.67
CA ALA A 52 77.10 36.39 11.69
C ALA A 52 76.04 37.34 12.29
N LEU A 53 75.61 37.10 13.54
CA LEU A 53 74.72 38.00 14.25
C LEU A 53 75.37 39.37 14.50
N ALA A 54 76.63 39.41 14.93
CA ALA A 54 77.36 40.67 15.12
C ALA A 54 77.47 41.46 13.80
N ALA A 55 77.73 40.79 12.68
CA ALA A 55 77.74 41.42 11.35
C ALA A 55 76.36 41.93 10.91
N GLN A 56 75.26 41.23 11.23
CA GLN A 56 73.89 41.70 10.98
C GLN A 56 73.50 42.89 11.87
N LEU A 57 73.96 42.93 13.12
CA LEU A 57 73.75 44.07 14.01
C LEU A 57 74.52 45.30 13.51
N MET A 58 75.78 45.14 13.10
CA MET A 58 76.55 46.22 12.46
C MET A 58 75.83 46.74 11.20
N ASP A 59 75.49 45.87 10.25
CA ASP A 59 74.80 46.27 9.00
C ASP A 59 73.41 46.92 9.21
N LYS A 60 72.79 46.74 10.39
CA LYS A 60 71.49 47.35 10.75
C LYS A 60 71.63 48.66 11.54
N TYR A 61 72.61 48.79 12.43
CA TYR A 61 72.70 49.89 13.39
C TYR A 61 73.91 50.82 13.21
N ASP A 62 74.99 50.39 12.54
CA ASP A 62 76.12 51.26 12.16
C ASP A 62 75.70 52.12 10.96
N ARG A 63 75.17 53.32 11.25
CA ARG A 63 74.66 54.27 10.26
C ARG A 63 75.79 55.04 9.60
N ASN A 64 76.89 55.26 10.31
CA ASN A 64 77.99 56.13 9.88
C ASN A 64 79.09 55.34 9.09
N GLN A 65 79.11 54.01 9.22
CA GLN A 65 80.04 53.05 8.62
C GLN A 65 81.50 53.17 9.09
N ASP A 66 81.74 53.64 10.31
CA ASP A 66 83.06 53.72 10.93
C ASP A 66 83.47 52.43 11.67
N GLY A 67 82.54 51.50 11.88
CA GLY A 67 82.77 50.22 12.55
C GLY A 67 82.78 50.29 14.09
N VAL A 68 82.33 51.40 14.68
CA VAL A 68 82.25 51.64 16.13
C VAL A 68 80.87 52.20 16.48
N PHE A 69 80.07 51.43 17.22
CA PHE A 69 78.74 51.89 17.64
C PHE A 69 78.80 53.19 18.45
N ASP A 70 78.13 54.23 17.96
CA ASP A 70 77.96 55.47 18.72
C ASP A 70 76.89 55.33 19.82
N LEU A 71 76.81 56.30 20.73
CA LEU A 71 75.89 56.22 21.87
C LEU A 71 74.41 56.21 21.46
N GLY A 72 74.06 56.82 20.32
CA GLY A 72 72.71 56.78 19.75
C GLY A 72 72.40 55.43 19.12
N GLU A 73 73.34 54.85 18.38
CA GLU A 73 73.20 53.51 17.78
C GLU A 73 73.07 52.42 18.86
N VAL A 74 73.81 52.54 19.97
CA VAL A 74 73.64 51.66 21.14
C VAL A 74 72.26 51.81 21.79
N VAL A 75 71.68 53.03 21.83
CA VAL A 75 70.32 53.24 22.34
C VAL A 75 69.29 52.56 21.43
N ASP A 76 69.39 52.72 20.11
CA ASP A 76 68.52 52.04 19.14
C ASP A 76 68.56 50.50 19.31
N ILE A 77 69.76 49.92 19.46
CA ILE A 77 69.95 48.48 19.73
C ILE A 77 69.21 48.05 21.00
N VAL A 78 69.29 48.85 22.07
CA VAL A 78 68.64 48.55 23.34
C VAL A 78 67.12 48.67 23.24
N GLU A 79 66.59 49.67 22.52
CA GLU A 79 65.15 49.83 22.30
C GLU A 79 64.56 48.68 21.49
N ASP A 80 65.19 48.30 20.36
CA ASP A 80 64.72 47.18 19.53
C ASP A 80 64.81 45.83 20.27
N VAL A 81 65.89 45.58 21.03
CA VAL A 81 66.00 44.36 21.86
C VAL A 81 64.94 44.32 22.97
N GLN A 82 64.52 45.49 23.50
CA GLN A 82 63.40 45.55 24.44
C GLN A 82 62.04 45.35 23.75
N ALA A 83 61.85 45.89 22.55
CA ALA A 83 60.64 45.74 21.76
C ALA A 83 60.41 44.27 21.35
N GLU A 84 61.44 43.59 20.81
CA GLU A 84 61.37 42.17 20.45
C GLU A 84 61.07 41.27 21.65
N ARG A 85 61.65 41.56 22.82
CA ARG A 85 61.37 40.81 24.05
C ARG A 85 59.91 40.97 24.48
N LYS A 86 59.37 42.20 24.48
CA LYS A 86 57.96 42.47 24.80
C LYS A 86 57.03 41.73 23.83
N ALA A 87 57.26 41.85 22.52
CA ALA A 87 56.46 41.16 21.50
C ALA A 87 56.49 39.62 21.64
N LYS A 88 57.66 39.05 21.98
CA LYS A 88 57.83 37.61 22.16
C LYS A 88 57.15 37.08 23.43
N ASP A 89 57.16 37.85 24.52
CA ASP A 89 56.47 37.49 25.76
C ASP A 89 54.94 37.67 25.64
N GLU A 90 54.46 38.67 24.89
CA GLU A 90 53.05 38.81 24.52
C GLU A 90 52.57 37.64 23.65
N ALA A 91 53.32 37.28 22.60
CA ALA A 91 53.00 36.12 21.76
C ALA A 91 52.97 34.80 22.56
N ARG A 92 53.88 34.63 23.54
CA ARG A 92 53.86 33.47 24.46
C ARG A 92 52.61 33.45 25.34
N ARG A 93 52.19 34.59 25.88
CA ARG A 93 50.94 34.69 26.66
C ARG A 93 49.72 34.39 25.80
N MET A 94 49.65 34.94 24.59
CA MET A 94 48.55 34.68 23.65
C MET A 94 48.45 33.20 23.28
N ASN A 95 49.56 32.55 22.91
CA ASN A 95 49.56 31.12 22.57
C ASN A 95 49.12 30.23 23.75
N TRP A 96 49.47 30.60 24.98
CA TRP A 96 49.04 29.85 26.16
C TRP A 96 47.54 30.01 26.46
N VAL A 97 46.99 31.21 26.28
CA VAL A 97 45.54 31.47 26.38
C VAL A 97 44.78 30.73 25.27
N LEU A 98 45.24 30.81 24.02
CA LEU A 98 44.69 30.08 22.88
C LEU A 98 44.68 28.56 23.14
N GLY A 99 45.78 28.00 23.65
CA GLY A 99 45.84 26.58 24.02
C GLY A 99 44.78 26.17 25.04
N ARG A 100 44.54 27.01 26.06
CA ARG A 100 43.45 26.79 27.04
C ARG A 100 42.06 26.87 26.41
N VAL A 101 41.81 27.85 25.54
CA VAL A 101 40.52 28.00 24.84
C VAL A 101 40.23 26.78 23.96
N VAL A 102 41.23 26.29 23.22
CA VAL A 102 41.09 25.08 22.38
C VAL A 102 40.78 23.84 23.22
N ILE A 103 41.46 23.64 24.36
CA ILE A 103 41.16 22.51 25.26
C ILE A 103 39.72 22.58 25.79
N VAL A 104 39.26 23.75 26.24
CA VAL A 104 37.89 23.95 26.72
C VAL A 104 36.87 23.70 25.60
N ALA A 105 37.14 24.16 24.38
CA ALA A 105 36.28 23.93 23.23
C ALA A 105 36.16 22.43 22.88
N VAL A 106 37.27 21.67 22.89
CA VAL A 106 37.27 20.22 22.65
C VAL A 106 36.48 19.48 23.74
N VAL A 107 36.68 19.83 25.02
CA VAL A 107 35.93 19.22 26.13
C VAL A 107 34.42 19.49 26.01
N ALA A 108 34.03 20.72 25.66
CA ALA A 108 32.63 21.05 25.42
C ALA A 108 32.03 20.26 24.24
N LEU A 109 32.78 20.08 23.15
CA LEU A 109 32.35 19.31 21.98
C LEU A 109 32.13 17.83 22.32
N VAL A 110 33.05 17.22 23.07
CA VAL A 110 32.92 15.85 23.58
C VAL A 110 31.71 15.70 24.51
N ALA A 111 31.46 16.67 25.39
CA ALA A 111 30.30 16.67 26.27
C ALA A 111 28.97 16.71 25.49
N VAL A 112 28.86 17.56 24.46
CA VAL A 112 27.66 17.65 23.61
C VAL A 112 27.42 16.33 22.85
N VAL A 113 28.46 15.71 22.30
CA VAL A 113 28.34 14.40 21.62
C VAL A 113 27.90 13.31 22.60
N GLY A 114 28.46 13.30 23.82
CA GLY A 114 28.10 12.34 24.87
C GLY A 114 26.63 12.44 25.31
N VAL A 115 26.11 13.67 25.49
CA VAL A 115 24.70 13.89 25.85
C VAL A 115 23.76 13.40 24.74
N ASN A 116 24.05 13.73 23.48
CA ASN A 116 23.22 13.29 22.35
C ASN A 116 23.22 11.76 22.19
N ALA A 117 24.38 11.11 22.38
CA ALA A 117 24.46 9.64 22.37
C ALA A 117 23.66 9.01 23.53
N GLY A 118 23.75 9.58 24.74
CA GLY A 118 22.99 9.10 25.90
C GLY A 118 21.47 9.22 25.74
N LEU A 119 20.99 10.35 25.23
CA LEU A 119 19.56 10.54 24.90
C LEU A 119 19.08 9.54 23.85
N THR A 120 19.86 9.33 22.79
CA THR A 120 19.51 8.38 21.72
C THR A 120 19.45 6.94 22.25
N TRP A 121 20.41 6.54 23.08
CA TRP A 121 20.43 5.23 23.72
C TRP A 121 19.20 5.03 24.61
N HIS A 122 18.85 6.03 25.44
CA HIS A 122 17.69 5.95 26.34
C HIS A 122 16.34 5.82 25.60
N VAL A 123 16.15 6.54 24.49
CA VAL A 123 14.94 6.40 23.66
C VAL A 123 14.87 5.02 22.99
N VAL A 124 16.00 4.44 22.57
CA VAL A 124 16.03 3.10 21.98
C VAL A 124 15.80 2.01 23.03
N ASP A 125 16.32 2.17 24.25
CA ASP A 125 16.11 1.24 25.37
C ASP A 125 14.62 1.21 25.77
N THR A 126 14.03 2.40 25.99
CA THR A 126 12.59 2.54 26.30
C THR A 126 11.65 2.10 25.16
N SER A 127 12.10 2.12 23.91
CA SER A 127 11.34 1.62 22.76
C SER A 127 11.48 0.11 22.51
N LYS A 128 12.38 -0.59 23.22
CA LYS A 128 12.63 -2.04 23.03
C LYS A 128 11.87 -2.92 24.02
N ASP A 129 11.50 -2.38 25.17
CA ASP A 129 10.82 -3.13 26.24
C ASP A 129 9.28 -3.21 26.06
N THR A 130 8.75 -2.84 24.88
CA THR A 130 7.34 -3.09 24.54
C THR A 130 7.13 -4.56 24.12
N ASP A 131 7.15 -5.46 25.10
CA ASP A 131 6.76 -6.85 24.89
C ASP A 131 5.24 -6.94 24.66
N THR A 132 4.83 -7.66 23.62
CA THR A 132 3.45 -8.12 23.50
C THR A 132 3.25 -9.28 24.47
N SER A 133 2.51 -9.05 25.55
CA SER A 133 2.11 -10.13 26.46
C SER A 133 1.43 -11.26 25.67
N ASN A 134 1.89 -12.50 25.85
CA ASN A 134 1.36 -13.64 25.08
C ASN A 134 -0.13 -13.92 25.37
N ASP A 135 -0.62 -13.49 26.53
CA ASP A 135 -1.99 -13.76 27.01
C ASP A 135 -2.91 -12.54 26.94
N ALA A 136 -2.36 -11.34 26.71
CA ALA A 136 -3.14 -10.11 26.55
C ALA A 136 -2.63 -9.34 25.33
N HIS A 137 -3.49 -9.12 24.33
CA HIS A 137 -3.20 -8.33 23.12
C HIS A 137 -3.04 -6.82 23.38
N ALA A 138 -2.38 -6.47 24.48
CA ALA A 138 -2.00 -5.12 24.88
C ALA A 138 -0.48 -4.97 24.71
N LEU A 139 -0.06 -3.82 24.20
CA LEU A 139 1.32 -3.37 24.31
C LEU A 139 1.52 -2.89 25.74
N THR A 140 2.24 -3.68 26.52
CA THR A 140 2.61 -3.37 27.89
C THR A 140 4.02 -2.79 27.96
N ASP A 141 4.21 -1.80 28.83
CA ASP A 141 5.52 -1.33 29.28
C ASP A 141 6.20 -2.40 30.15
N ARG A 142 7.50 -2.22 30.41
CA ARG A 142 8.33 -3.04 31.31
C ARG A 142 7.70 -3.26 32.70
N ASP A 143 6.94 -2.29 33.18
CA ASP A 143 6.22 -2.31 34.46
C ASP A 143 4.82 -2.99 34.38
N ASN A 144 4.51 -3.68 33.27
CA ASN A 144 3.19 -4.24 32.92
C ASN A 144 2.06 -3.20 32.80
N ASN A 145 2.38 -1.92 32.65
CA ASN A 145 1.40 -0.87 32.38
C ASN A 145 0.92 -0.94 30.93
N ILE A 146 -0.39 -0.87 30.68
CA ILE A 146 -0.96 -0.85 29.33
C ILE A 146 -0.64 0.49 28.66
N VAL A 147 0.26 0.49 27.67
CA VAL A 147 0.63 1.68 26.89
C VAL A 147 -0.34 1.88 25.72
N ALA A 148 -0.73 0.79 25.07
CA ALA A 148 -1.78 0.79 24.05
C ALA A 148 -2.45 -0.58 23.95
N THR A 149 -3.78 -0.62 24.01
CA THR A 149 -4.57 -1.73 23.47
C THR A 149 -4.93 -1.41 22.03
N ARG A 150 -4.51 -2.25 21.09
CA ARG A 150 -5.16 -2.34 19.79
C ARG A 150 -6.07 -3.58 19.83
N PRO A 151 -7.35 -3.49 19.47
CA PRO A 151 -8.21 -4.66 19.41
C PRO A 151 -7.61 -5.70 18.44
N SER A 152 -7.83 -6.98 18.75
CA SER A 152 -7.24 -8.08 17.99
C SER A 152 -7.98 -8.24 16.66
N GLU A 153 -7.45 -7.62 15.61
CA GLU A 153 -8.00 -7.67 14.25
C GLU A 153 -7.79 -9.07 13.62
N LEU A 154 -8.85 -9.87 13.56
CA LEU A 154 -8.81 -11.14 12.84
C LEU A 154 -9.11 -10.91 11.35
N LYS A 155 -8.22 -11.41 10.48
CA LYS A 155 -8.46 -11.44 9.03
C LYS A 155 -9.41 -12.57 8.67
N LEU A 156 -10.58 -12.23 8.16
CA LEU A 156 -11.62 -13.17 7.74
C LEU A 156 -11.83 -13.10 6.21
N PRO A 157 -12.11 -14.24 5.55
CA PRO A 157 -12.42 -14.27 4.12
C PRO A 157 -13.81 -13.66 3.88
N LEU A 158 -14.02 -12.99 2.74
CA LEU A 158 -15.27 -12.30 2.44
C LEU A 158 -16.52 -13.20 2.58
N LEU A 159 -16.40 -14.49 2.28
CA LEU A 159 -17.45 -15.50 2.43
C LEU A 159 -18.04 -15.58 3.86
N ALA A 160 -17.26 -15.26 4.90
CA ALA A 160 -17.72 -15.27 6.29
C ALA A 160 -18.55 -14.03 6.67
N GLY A 161 -18.50 -12.95 5.88
CA GLY A 161 -19.14 -11.67 6.16
C GLY A 161 -20.64 -11.77 6.49
N PRO A 162 -21.47 -12.37 5.61
CA PRO A 162 -22.92 -12.48 5.85
C PRO A 162 -23.33 -13.19 7.14
N ILE A 163 -22.48 -14.02 7.74
CA ILE A 163 -22.83 -14.78 8.96
C ILE A 163 -22.60 -13.97 10.23
N LEU A 164 -21.63 -13.05 10.21
CA LEU A 164 -21.31 -12.24 11.36
C LEU A 164 -22.50 -11.36 11.78
N PRO A 165 -22.64 -11.06 13.08
CA PRO A 165 -23.62 -10.11 13.57
C PRO A 165 -23.25 -8.70 13.10
N LEU A 166 -24.24 -7.81 13.01
CA LEU A 166 -24.04 -6.48 12.42
C LEU A 166 -23.09 -5.62 13.26
N GLU A 167 -23.06 -5.80 14.58
CA GLU A 167 -22.15 -5.12 15.48
C GLU A 167 -20.69 -5.43 15.15
N THR A 168 -20.34 -6.72 14.98
CA THR A 168 -18.99 -7.15 14.57
C THR A 168 -18.65 -6.64 13.17
N LEU A 169 -19.61 -6.70 12.23
CA LEU A 169 -19.39 -6.16 10.87
C LEU A 169 -19.11 -4.66 10.87
N ALA A 170 -19.79 -3.88 11.71
CA ALA A 170 -19.58 -2.44 11.85
C ALA A 170 -18.20 -2.06 12.42
N THR A 171 -17.49 -2.98 13.10
CA THR A 171 -16.07 -2.77 13.50
C THR A 171 -15.08 -2.87 12.32
N THR A 172 -15.53 -3.30 11.15
CA THR A 172 -14.66 -3.53 9.99
C THR A 172 -14.23 -2.19 9.36
N ASP A 173 -13.09 -1.63 9.78
CA ASP A 173 -12.54 -0.40 9.18
C ASP A 173 -11.96 -0.64 7.77
N ARG A 174 -11.49 -1.86 7.48
CA ARG A 174 -10.63 -2.13 6.34
C ARG A 174 -10.88 -3.47 5.62
N LEU A 175 -10.89 -3.36 4.29
CA LEU A 175 -10.90 -4.46 3.34
C LEU A 175 -9.57 -4.50 2.59
N VAL A 176 -9.05 -5.69 2.34
CA VAL A 176 -7.96 -5.90 1.37
C VAL A 176 -8.54 -6.75 0.24
N VAL A 177 -8.47 -6.26 -0.98
CA VAL A 177 -8.99 -6.95 -2.17
C VAL A 177 -7.92 -7.03 -3.25
N ARG A 178 -7.90 -8.15 -3.96
CA ARG A 178 -7.11 -8.35 -5.17
C ARG A 178 -8.04 -8.69 -6.31
N HIS A 179 -7.92 -7.96 -7.41
CA HIS A 179 -8.69 -8.19 -8.63
C HIS A 179 -7.80 -8.03 -9.87
N GLU A 180 -8.27 -8.55 -10.99
CA GLU A 180 -7.63 -8.38 -12.29
C GLU A 180 -8.23 -7.15 -12.99
N SER A 181 -7.36 -6.34 -13.60
CA SER A 181 -7.71 -5.14 -14.36
C SER A 181 -6.84 -5.11 -15.61
N GLY A 182 -7.40 -5.57 -16.73
CA GLY A 182 -6.63 -5.92 -17.92
C GLY A 182 -5.58 -6.99 -17.60
N ASP A 183 -4.37 -6.84 -18.14
CA ASP A 183 -3.25 -7.76 -17.92
C ASP A 183 -2.55 -7.59 -16.55
N SER A 184 -3.14 -6.84 -15.61
CA SER A 184 -2.52 -6.49 -14.33
C SER A 184 -3.36 -6.94 -13.13
N THR A 185 -2.71 -7.50 -12.11
CA THR A 185 -3.38 -7.78 -10.82
C THR A 185 -3.21 -6.59 -9.88
N VAL A 186 -4.31 -5.92 -9.55
CA VAL A 186 -4.34 -4.79 -8.62
C VAL A 186 -4.63 -5.31 -7.23
N THR A 187 -3.86 -4.88 -6.23
CA THR A 187 -4.13 -5.14 -4.81
C THR A 187 -4.45 -3.82 -4.13
N ALA A 188 -5.66 -3.67 -3.62
CA ALA A 188 -6.17 -2.45 -3.00
C ALA A 188 -6.47 -2.67 -1.51
N SER A 189 -6.18 -1.65 -0.71
CA SER A 189 -6.58 -1.56 0.69
C SER A 189 -7.71 -0.53 0.78
N LEU A 190 -8.94 -1.00 0.85
CA LEU A 190 -10.15 -0.18 0.79
C LEU A 190 -10.63 0.13 2.21
N LYS A 191 -11.04 1.38 2.45
CA LYS A 191 -11.61 1.80 3.73
C LYS A 191 -13.13 1.71 3.67
N VAL A 192 -13.73 0.98 4.61
CA VAL A 192 -15.18 0.88 4.77
C VAL A 192 -15.72 2.18 5.36
N SER A 193 -16.88 2.64 4.88
CA SER A 193 -17.63 3.77 5.46
C SER A 193 -18.90 3.32 6.16
N ASP A 194 -19.58 2.29 5.66
CA ASP A 194 -20.82 1.74 6.21
C ASP A 194 -20.99 0.27 5.81
N VAL A 195 -21.79 -0.51 6.55
CA VAL A 195 -22.07 -1.92 6.27
C VAL A 195 -23.56 -2.22 6.36
N THR A 196 -24.16 -2.61 5.24
CA THR A 196 -25.56 -3.04 5.18
C THR A 196 -25.64 -4.56 5.06
N LYS A 197 -26.21 -5.22 6.08
CA LYS A 197 -26.53 -6.66 6.05
C LYS A 197 -27.99 -6.86 5.66
N TYR A 198 -28.23 -7.56 4.55
CA TYR A 198 -29.58 -7.86 4.05
C TYR A 198 -30.06 -9.24 4.48
N SER A 199 -29.16 -10.23 4.53
CA SER A 199 -29.47 -11.60 4.94
C SER A 199 -28.22 -12.32 5.47
N ASN A 200 -28.35 -13.60 5.84
CA ASN A 200 -27.20 -14.46 6.14
C ASN A 200 -26.44 -14.95 4.89
N THR A 201 -26.81 -14.49 3.69
CA THR A 201 -26.10 -14.75 2.43
C THR A 201 -25.75 -13.46 1.66
N HIS A 202 -26.20 -12.29 2.13
CA HIS A 202 -26.02 -11.00 1.45
C HIS A 202 -25.61 -9.89 2.42
N VAL A 203 -24.41 -9.35 2.21
CA VAL A 203 -23.88 -8.15 2.88
C VAL A 203 -23.17 -7.24 1.88
N ALA A 204 -23.33 -5.93 2.04
CA ALA A 204 -22.64 -4.91 1.26
C ALA A 204 -21.82 -4.00 2.20
N PHE A 205 -20.52 -3.90 1.92
CA PHE A 205 -19.62 -2.93 2.52
C PHE A 205 -19.52 -1.72 1.59
N HIS A 206 -20.01 -0.57 2.04
CA HIS A 206 -19.85 0.70 1.34
C HIS A 206 -18.48 1.29 1.65
N LEU A 207 -17.89 1.97 0.66
CA LEU A 207 -16.51 2.44 0.74
C LEU A 207 -16.43 3.96 0.79
N ASN A 208 -15.48 4.48 1.57
CA ASN A 208 -15.32 5.93 1.80
C ASN A 208 -14.95 6.72 0.52
N LEU A 209 -14.35 6.09 -0.48
CA LEU A 209 -13.99 6.72 -1.76
C LEU A 209 -15.04 6.52 -2.87
N GLY A 210 -16.22 6.00 -2.50
CA GLY A 210 -17.22 5.48 -3.45
C GLY A 210 -16.93 4.02 -3.84
N GLY A 211 -17.94 3.40 -4.47
CA GLY A 211 -17.96 1.96 -4.72
C GLY A 211 -18.49 1.14 -3.54
N LYS A 212 -18.61 -0.18 -3.74
CA LYS A 212 -19.03 -1.16 -2.72
C LYS A 212 -18.35 -2.51 -2.93
N VAL A 213 -18.11 -3.24 -1.86
CA VAL A 213 -17.83 -4.69 -1.89
C VAL A 213 -19.09 -5.43 -1.46
N GLU A 214 -19.65 -6.23 -2.35
CA GLU A 214 -20.90 -6.95 -2.14
C GLU A 214 -20.66 -8.45 -2.21
N ILE A 215 -21.00 -9.15 -1.13
CA ILE A 215 -21.08 -10.61 -1.10
C ILE A 215 -22.56 -10.97 -1.24
N LEU A 216 -22.92 -11.63 -2.32
CA LEU A 216 -24.29 -12.06 -2.63
C LEU A 216 -24.28 -13.55 -2.95
N ASN A 217 -24.97 -14.34 -2.13
CA ASN A 217 -25.19 -15.78 -2.33
C ASN A 217 -23.89 -16.58 -2.54
N GLY A 218 -22.84 -16.18 -1.82
CA GLY A 218 -21.53 -16.83 -1.83
C GLY A 218 -20.58 -16.36 -2.92
N ALA A 219 -21.00 -15.46 -3.82
CA ALA A 219 -20.13 -14.76 -4.77
C ALA A 219 -19.76 -13.37 -4.22
N ALA A 220 -18.51 -12.94 -4.38
CA ALA A 220 -18.04 -11.62 -3.94
C ALA A 220 -17.63 -10.75 -5.12
N THR A 221 -18.12 -9.52 -5.13
CA THR A 221 -17.85 -8.53 -6.18
C THR A 221 -17.43 -7.20 -5.58
N TYR A 222 -16.57 -6.48 -6.28
CA TYR A 222 -16.18 -5.12 -5.98
C TYR A 222 -16.66 -4.22 -7.12
N THR A 223 -17.60 -3.34 -6.82
CA THR A 223 -17.97 -2.23 -7.71
C THR A 223 -17.08 -1.05 -7.35
N ASP A 224 -16.31 -0.54 -8.30
CA ASP A 224 -15.46 0.63 -8.10
C ASP A 224 -16.27 1.95 -8.12
N ARG A 225 -15.56 3.10 -8.15
CA ARG A 225 -16.18 4.42 -8.23
C ARG A 225 -16.80 4.73 -9.61
N GLU A 226 -16.32 4.09 -10.67
CA GLU A 226 -16.80 4.28 -12.04
C GLU A 226 -18.01 3.38 -12.36
N GLY A 227 -18.34 2.43 -11.48
CA GLY A 227 -19.41 1.47 -11.64
C GLY A 227 -18.96 0.14 -12.27
N ILE A 228 -17.65 -0.06 -12.44
CA ILE A 228 -17.06 -1.27 -13.00
C ILE A 228 -17.08 -2.36 -11.92
N VAL A 229 -17.61 -3.53 -12.28
CA VAL A 229 -17.75 -4.67 -11.37
C VAL A 229 -16.60 -5.65 -11.61
N HIS A 230 -15.79 -5.87 -10.58
CA HIS A 230 -14.70 -6.84 -10.53
C HIS A 230 -15.09 -8.04 -9.65
N GLN A 231 -14.79 -9.26 -10.10
CA GLN A 231 -14.98 -10.47 -9.28
C GLN A 231 -13.82 -10.63 -8.28
N LEU A 232 -14.14 -11.05 -7.05
CA LEU A 232 -13.17 -11.29 -5.98
C LEU A 232 -13.17 -12.75 -5.54
N CYS A 233 -12.04 -13.26 -5.01
CA CYS A 233 -11.99 -14.62 -4.45
C CYS A 233 -12.64 -14.66 -3.06
N GLU A 234 -13.79 -15.33 -2.88
CA GLU A 234 -14.60 -15.18 -1.67
C GLU A 234 -14.02 -15.92 -0.46
N ALA A 235 -13.38 -17.07 -0.71
CA ALA A 235 -12.90 -18.01 0.31
C ALA A 235 -11.39 -17.93 0.60
N ASP A 236 -10.66 -16.98 0.00
CA ASP A 236 -9.20 -16.88 0.11
C ASP A 236 -8.75 -15.56 0.75
N VAL A 237 -8.38 -15.64 2.04
CA VAL A 237 -7.84 -14.52 2.83
C VAL A 237 -6.58 -13.85 2.24
N THR A 238 -5.89 -14.51 1.30
CA THR A 238 -4.72 -13.93 0.62
C THR A 238 -5.08 -13.14 -0.64
N CYS A 239 -6.27 -13.38 -1.20
CA CYS A 239 -6.83 -12.66 -2.35
C CYS A 239 -7.81 -11.57 -1.89
N SER A 240 -8.79 -11.91 -1.05
CA SER A 240 -9.65 -10.90 -0.44
C SER A 240 -10.05 -11.24 1.00
N ALA A 241 -9.96 -10.25 1.87
CA ALA A 241 -10.21 -10.38 3.31
C ALA A 241 -10.70 -9.06 3.91
N PHE A 242 -11.47 -9.17 4.98
CA PHE A 242 -11.80 -8.06 5.87
C PHE A 242 -11.17 -8.28 7.25
N THR A 243 -10.92 -7.21 7.99
CA THR A 243 -10.48 -7.25 9.39
C THR A 243 -11.64 -6.91 10.30
N ALA A 244 -12.04 -7.84 11.17
CA ALA A 244 -13.05 -7.59 12.20
C ALA A 244 -12.46 -7.78 13.60
N GLU A 245 -13.02 -7.07 14.57
CA GLU A 245 -12.67 -7.23 15.98
C GLU A 245 -13.41 -8.43 16.59
N GLU A 246 -12.73 -9.18 17.46
CA GLU A 246 -13.32 -10.19 18.36
C GLU A 246 -14.31 -11.20 17.73
N ALA A 247 -13.86 -11.92 16.70
CA ALA A 247 -14.53 -13.16 16.30
C ALA A 247 -14.38 -14.21 17.42
N THR A 248 -15.46 -14.46 18.17
CA THR A 248 -15.52 -15.47 19.26
C THR A 248 -15.36 -16.90 18.76
N SER A 249 -15.63 -17.15 17.48
CA SER A 249 -15.47 -18.45 16.81
C SER A 249 -14.23 -18.46 15.92
N SER A 250 -13.62 -19.63 15.78
CA SER A 250 -12.49 -19.81 14.88
C SER A 250 -12.89 -19.51 13.42
N SER A 251 -11.94 -19.06 12.61
CA SER A 251 -12.18 -18.78 11.18
C SER A 251 -12.69 -20.00 10.40
N LEU A 252 -12.41 -21.21 10.89
CA LEU A 252 -12.91 -22.47 10.32
C LEU A 252 -14.38 -22.74 10.67
N GLU A 253 -14.82 -22.41 11.88
CA GLU A 253 -16.24 -22.50 12.29
C GLU A 253 -17.10 -21.47 11.56
N LEU A 254 -16.61 -20.23 11.42
CA LEU A 254 -17.30 -19.18 10.66
C LEU A 254 -17.46 -19.56 9.18
N LEU A 255 -16.45 -20.18 8.57
CA LEU A 255 -16.55 -20.72 7.21
C LEU A 255 -17.56 -21.86 7.09
N ALA A 256 -17.57 -22.80 8.04
CA ALA A 256 -18.56 -23.89 8.05
C ALA A 256 -20.00 -23.38 8.25
N ALA A 257 -20.18 -22.34 9.07
CA ALA A 257 -21.47 -21.68 9.25
C ALA A 257 -21.92 -20.92 7.98
N ALA A 258 -20.98 -20.32 7.23
CA ALA A 258 -21.26 -19.68 5.95
C ALA A 258 -21.69 -20.69 4.88
N ASP A 259 -21.00 -21.81 4.78
CA ASP A 259 -21.38 -22.91 3.89
C ASP A 259 -22.78 -23.45 4.23
N ALA A 260 -23.07 -23.70 5.51
CA ALA A 260 -24.38 -24.18 5.97
C ALA A 260 -25.52 -23.19 5.71
N ALA A 261 -25.28 -21.87 5.83
CA ALA A 261 -26.29 -20.86 5.53
C ALA A 261 -26.57 -20.72 4.03
N LEU A 262 -25.56 -20.90 3.18
CA LEU A 262 -25.72 -20.94 1.72
C LEU A 262 -26.52 -22.16 1.28
N GLU A 263 -26.20 -23.34 1.81
CA GLU A 263 -26.97 -24.57 1.57
C GLU A 263 -28.43 -24.42 2.03
N ALA A 264 -28.66 -23.87 3.24
CA ALA A 264 -30.01 -23.63 3.77
C ALA A 264 -30.83 -22.60 2.96
N ALA A 265 -30.17 -21.68 2.26
CA ALA A 265 -30.79 -20.69 1.39
C ALA A 265 -30.99 -21.19 -0.06
N GLY A 266 -30.65 -22.45 -0.36
CA GLY A 266 -30.79 -23.02 -1.70
C GLY A 266 -29.68 -22.65 -2.67
N PHE A 267 -28.53 -22.17 -2.18
CA PHE A 267 -27.34 -21.89 -2.96
C PHE A 267 -26.30 -23.00 -2.72
N PRO A 268 -26.42 -24.17 -3.38
CA PRO A 268 -25.45 -25.23 -3.23
C PRO A 268 -24.09 -24.70 -3.70
N ARG A 269 -23.08 -24.78 -2.83
CA ARG A 269 -21.72 -24.38 -3.19
C ARG A 269 -21.30 -25.19 -4.41
N ALA A 270 -20.88 -24.52 -5.49
CA ALA A 270 -20.33 -25.17 -6.68
C ALA A 270 -19.27 -26.17 -6.22
N ALA A 271 -19.58 -27.46 -6.35
CA ALA A 271 -18.93 -28.52 -5.58
C ALA A 271 -17.41 -28.41 -5.78
N ALA A 272 -16.66 -28.22 -4.68
CA ALA A 272 -15.33 -27.59 -4.64
C ALA A 272 -14.25 -28.27 -5.52
N GLY A 273 -14.38 -28.12 -6.83
CA GLY A 273 -13.75 -28.97 -7.85
C GLY A 273 -12.64 -28.26 -8.63
N ASP A 274 -12.83 -26.99 -8.96
CA ASP A 274 -11.91 -26.26 -9.85
C ASP A 274 -11.00 -25.22 -9.16
N GLY A 275 -11.37 -24.68 -7.99
CA GLY A 275 -10.60 -23.62 -7.34
C GLY A 275 -9.45 -24.10 -6.44
N ARG A 276 -9.70 -25.11 -5.59
CA ARG A 276 -8.71 -25.64 -4.65
C ARG A 276 -8.88 -27.15 -4.48
N ARG A 277 -7.92 -27.93 -4.99
CA ARG A 277 -7.79 -29.36 -4.68
C ARG A 277 -7.56 -29.59 -3.18
N ARG A 278 -8.63 -29.62 -2.39
CA ARG A 278 -8.72 -30.66 -1.37
C ARG A 278 -8.79 -31.98 -2.14
N LEU A 279 -7.80 -32.86 -1.93
CA LEU A 279 -7.86 -34.23 -2.45
C LEU A 279 -9.11 -34.88 -1.86
N SER A 280 -10.19 -34.95 -2.66
CA SER A 280 -11.37 -35.67 -2.25
C SER A 280 -10.98 -37.14 -2.06
N THR A 281 -11.28 -37.70 -0.89
CA THR A 281 -11.04 -39.11 -0.59
C THR A 281 -11.74 -40.05 -1.59
N SER A 282 -12.78 -39.56 -2.28
CA SER A 282 -13.44 -40.25 -3.39
C SER A 282 -12.57 -40.41 -4.65
N TYR A 283 -11.57 -39.56 -4.91
CA TYR A 283 -10.70 -39.73 -6.08
C TYR A 283 -9.69 -40.87 -5.89
N CYS A 284 -9.16 -41.05 -4.67
CA CYS A 284 -8.36 -42.23 -4.31
C CYS A 284 -9.18 -43.53 -4.37
N ALA A 285 -10.45 -43.48 -3.97
CA ALA A 285 -11.35 -44.64 -4.08
C ALA A 285 -11.60 -45.03 -5.55
N ARG A 286 -11.86 -44.05 -6.44
CA ARG A 286 -12.15 -44.32 -7.87
C ARG A 286 -10.94 -44.86 -8.65
N THR A 287 -9.70 -44.47 -8.33
CA THR A 287 -8.51 -45.07 -8.98
C THR A 287 -8.20 -46.47 -8.47
N CYS A 288 -8.39 -46.75 -7.18
CA CYS A 288 -8.27 -48.12 -6.64
C CYS A 288 -9.25 -49.10 -7.33
N THR A 289 -10.52 -48.72 -7.51
CA THR A 289 -11.52 -49.58 -8.18
C THR A 289 -11.24 -49.82 -9.66
N LYS A 290 -10.52 -48.93 -10.36
CA LYS A 290 -10.24 -49.09 -11.81
C LYS A 290 -9.05 -50.01 -12.11
N TYR A 291 -8.20 -50.29 -11.12
CA TYR A 291 -6.97 -51.08 -11.30
C TYR A 291 -6.83 -52.28 -10.35
N SER A 292 -7.66 -52.41 -9.32
CA SER A 292 -7.69 -53.62 -8.49
C SER A 292 -8.38 -54.77 -9.22
N LYS A 293 -7.64 -55.84 -9.55
CA LYS A 293 -8.23 -57.07 -10.12
C LYS A 293 -8.91 -57.96 -9.08
N ASN A 294 -8.58 -57.83 -7.79
CA ASN A 294 -8.99 -58.76 -6.72
C ASN A 294 -9.49 -58.07 -5.43
N GLY A 295 -9.74 -56.76 -5.41
CA GLY A 295 -10.16 -56.00 -4.23
C GLY A 295 -9.02 -55.46 -3.34
N GLU A 296 -7.78 -55.89 -3.58
CA GLU A 296 -6.57 -55.35 -2.93
C GLU A 296 -5.92 -54.26 -3.80
N CYS A 297 -5.43 -53.17 -3.19
CA CYS A 297 -4.60 -52.18 -3.88
C CYS A 297 -3.12 -52.43 -3.56
N PRO A 298 -2.22 -52.55 -4.55
CA PRO A 298 -0.83 -52.94 -4.33
C PRO A 298 -0.06 -51.87 -3.55
N ALA A 299 0.59 -52.27 -2.46
CA ALA A 299 1.16 -51.35 -1.48
C ALA A 299 2.39 -50.53 -1.93
N SER A 300 3.02 -50.87 -3.05
CA SER A 300 4.25 -50.20 -3.53
C SER A 300 4.50 -50.45 -5.02
N ALA A 301 3.69 -49.86 -5.89
CA ALA A 301 4.02 -49.74 -7.32
C ALA A 301 4.41 -48.29 -7.62
N ASP A 302 5.68 -48.06 -7.98
CA ASP A 302 6.13 -46.77 -8.50
C ASP A 302 5.48 -46.52 -9.87
N TRP A 303 4.49 -45.63 -9.91
CA TRP A 303 3.86 -45.19 -11.16
C TRP A 303 4.65 -44.03 -11.76
N PRO A 304 5.27 -44.18 -12.94
CA PRO A 304 6.02 -43.09 -13.56
C PRO A 304 5.05 -41.99 -14.04
N GLY A 305 4.99 -40.88 -13.30
CA GLY A 305 4.27 -39.67 -13.72
C GLY A 305 3.38 -38.99 -12.67
N PHE A 306 3.19 -39.56 -11.48
CA PHE A 306 2.39 -38.94 -10.41
C PHE A 306 3.21 -38.68 -9.14
N GLY A 307 3.14 -37.46 -8.62
CA GLY A 307 3.88 -37.03 -7.43
C GLY A 307 3.48 -37.77 -6.15
N THR A 308 4.46 -38.03 -5.29
CA THR A 308 4.48 -38.98 -4.16
C THR A 308 3.65 -38.57 -2.91
N ASN A 309 2.50 -37.91 -3.09
CA ASN A 309 1.74 -37.28 -1.99
C ASN A 309 0.54 -38.10 -1.46
N CYS A 310 0.49 -39.41 -1.72
CA CYS A 310 -0.43 -40.32 -1.02
C CYS A 310 0.29 -40.94 0.18
N ARG A 311 0.08 -40.39 1.39
CA ARG A 311 0.63 -40.93 2.63
C ARG A 311 -0.02 -42.29 2.95
N SER A 312 0.78 -43.32 3.20
CA SER A 312 0.36 -44.71 3.48
C SER A 312 -0.68 -44.85 4.60
N ASP A 313 -0.62 -43.96 5.58
CA ASP A 313 -1.24 -44.15 6.89
C ASP A 313 -2.77 -43.97 6.88
N LEU A 314 -3.32 -43.41 5.80
CA LEU A 314 -4.77 -43.21 5.62
C LEU A 314 -5.49 -44.42 5.02
N VAL A 315 -4.78 -45.35 4.36
CA VAL A 315 -5.39 -46.54 3.73
C VAL A 315 -5.67 -47.65 4.74
N ALA A 316 -4.96 -47.69 5.86
CA ALA A 316 -5.01 -48.79 6.83
C ALA A 316 -6.26 -48.81 7.74
N LYS A 317 -7.22 -47.88 7.60
CA LYS A 317 -8.39 -47.78 8.51
C LYS A 317 -9.76 -47.60 7.85
N SER A 318 -9.87 -47.46 6.53
CA SER A 318 -11.17 -47.44 5.85
C SER A 318 -11.65 -48.86 5.56
N GLN A 319 -12.39 -49.46 6.48
CA GLN A 319 -13.25 -50.60 6.15
C GLN A 319 -14.33 -50.13 5.17
N CYS A 320 -14.34 -50.66 3.95
CA CYS A 320 -15.49 -50.48 3.05
C CYS A 320 -16.72 -51.16 3.67
N PRO A 321 -17.89 -50.50 3.74
CA PRO A 321 -19.09 -51.13 4.26
C PRO A 321 -19.53 -52.27 3.33
N GLN A 322 -19.55 -53.50 3.86
CA GLN A 322 -20.14 -54.66 3.20
C GLN A 322 -21.69 -54.57 3.23
N ALA A 323 -22.25 -53.75 2.36
CA ALA A 323 -23.66 -53.76 1.99
C ALA A 323 -23.74 -53.69 0.45
N TYR A 324 -24.73 -54.38 -0.14
CA TYR A 324 -24.88 -54.58 -1.61
C TYR A 324 -23.90 -55.57 -2.28
N CYS A 325 -23.81 -56.79 -1.75
CA CYS A 325 -23.43 -57.99 -2.52
C CYS A 325 -24.34 -59.19 -2.20
N GLN A 326 -25.66 -58.97 -2.20
CA GLN A 326 -26.68 -60.02 -2.18
C GLN A 326 -27.90 -59.54 -2.99
N TYR A 327 -27.95 -59.86 -4.29
CA TYR A 327 -29.09 -60.47 -4.98
C TYR A 327 -28.69 -60.84 -6.43
N ASP A 328 -29.30 -61.91 -6.92
CA ASP A 328 -29.33 -62.46 -8.28
C ASP A 328 -28.03 -62.92 -9.00
N SER A 329 -27.90 -64.24 -8.96
CA SER A 329 -27.02 -65.08 -9.78
C SER A 329 -27.55 -65.30 -11.20
N HIS A 330 -27.46 -64.31 -12.09
CA HIS A 330 -27.65 -64.52 -13.54
C HIS A 330 -26.78 -63.59 -14.42
N CYS A 331 -25.49 -63.89 -14.55
CA CYS A 331 -24.69 -63.44 -15.70
C CYS A 331 -23.44 -64.33 -15.90
N ALA A 332 -23.64 -65.56 -16.36
CA ALA A 332 -22.55 -66.42 -16.82
C ALA A 332 -22.42 -66.31 -18.35
N SER A 333 -21.23 -65.89 -18.81
CA SER A 333 -20.80 -65.79 -20.23
C SER A 333 -21.51 -64.74 -21.10
N GLY A 334 -20.74 -64.07 -21.97
CA GLY A 334 -21.28 -63.22 -23.05
C GLY A 334 -20.70 -61.81 -23.10
N SER A 335 -19.83 -61.57 -24.07
CA SER A 335 -19.31 -60.28 -24.53
C SER A 335 -20.27 -59.08 -24.42
N CYS A 336 -19.79 -57.97 -23.84
CA CYS A 336 -20.39 -56.65 -24.06
C CYS A 336 -20.18 -56.23 -25.52
N GLY A 337 -21.21 -56.42 -26.34
CA GLY A 337 -21.24 -55.96 -27.73
C GLY A 337 -21.39 -54.44 -27.83
N SER A 338 -20.90 -53.86 -28.91
CA SER A 338 -21.12 -52.47 -29.30
C SER A 338 -22.61 -52.15 -29.41
N ALA A 339 -23.06 -51.05 -28.79
CA ALA A 339 -24.46 -50.62 -28.84
C ALA A 339 -24.92 -50.36 -30.28
N SER A 340 -26.05 -50.96 -30.64
CA SER A 340 -26.73 -50.77 -31.93
C SER A 340 -27.62 -49.53 -31.93
N LEU A 341 -27.82 -48.96 -33.13
CA LEU A 341 -28.64 -47.77 -33.39
C LEU A 341 -30.07 -47.88 -32.82
N TRP A 342 -30.56 -46.76 -32.24
CA TRP A 342 -31.96 -46.57 -31.87
C TRP A 342 -32.80 -46.45 -33.15
N ASN A 343 -33.68 -47.42 -33.42
CA ASN A 343 -34.45 -47.47 -34.66
C ASN A 343 -35.88 -46.92 -34.51
N SER A 344 -36.32 -46.63 -33.29
CA SER A 344 -37.65 -46.11 -33.03
C SER A 344 -37.70 -45.24 -31.76
N MET A 345 -38.68 -44.32 -31.72
CA MET A 345 -38.98 -43.50 -30.55
C MET A 345 -39.36 -44.36 -29.33
N SER A 346 -39.98 -45.53 -29.55
CA SER A 346 -40.28 -46.52 -28.50
C SER A 346 -39.04 -47.10 -27.82
N ASP A 347 -37.95 -47.30 -28.56
CA ASP A 347 -36.69 -47.81 -27.97
C ASP A 347 -36.08 -46.76 -27.02
N CYS A 348 -36.17 -45.47 -27.37
CA CYS A 348 -35.76 -44.40 -26.46
C CYS A 348 -36.65 -44.33 -25.21
N PHE A 349 -37.98 -44.38 -25.35
CA PHE A 349 -38.87 -44.36 -24.17
C PHE A 349 -38.60 -45.54 -23.22
N ALA A 350 -38.30 -46.74 -23.75
CA ALA A 350 -37.90 -47.88 -22.95
C ALA A 350 -36.57 -47.64 -22.19
N TYR A 351 -35.59 -47.02 -22.84
CA TYR A 351 -34.32 -46.64 -22.21
C TYR A 351 -34.49 -45.58 -21.11
N VAL A 352 -35.22 -44.50 -21.40
CA VAL A 352 -35.49 -43.44 -20.41
C VAL A 352 -36.26 -44.02 -19.21
N SER A 353 -37.26 -44.88 -19.43
CA SER A 353 -37.97 -45.57 -18.35
C SER A 353 -37.05 -46.47 -17.50
N ALA A 354 -36.03 -47.09 -18.10
CA ALA A 354 -35.05 -47.91 -17.38
C ALA A 354 -34.04 -47.06 -16.58
N VAL A 355 -33.63 -45.90 -17.11
CA VAL A 355 -32.76 -44.95 -16.38
C VAL A 355 -33.51 -44.30 -15.21
N VAL A 356 -34.75 -43.87 -15.41
CA VAL A 356 -35.60 -43.25 -14.37
C VAL A 356 -36.01 -44.24 -13.27
N SER A 357 -35.96 -45.55 -13.52
CA SER A 357 -36.16 -46.57 -12.48
C SER A 357 -34.86 -47.05 -11.81
N ALA A 358 -33.70 -46.88 -12.46
CA ALA A 358 -32.38 -47.18 -11.90
C ALA A 358 -31.78 -46.01 -11.08
N HIS A 359 -32.30 -44.80 -11.23
CA HIS A 359 -31.96 -43.62 -10.42
C HIS A 359 -33.18 -43.15 -9.65
N ALA A 360 -33.03 -42.83 -8.36
CA ALA A 360 -34.12 -42.50 -7.45
C ALA A 360 -34.68 -41.07 -7.66
N TRP A 361 -34.97 -40.70 -8.91
CA TRP A 361 -35.44 -39.37 -9.31
C TRP A 361 -36.97 -39.23 -9.17
N ALA A 362 -37.70 -40.34 -9.17
CA ALA A 362 -39.17 -40.36 -9.07
C ALA A 362 -39.76 -39.94 -7.71
N ALA A 363 -38.96 -39.39 -6.78
CA ALA A 363 -39.40 -39.03 -5.43
C ALA A 363 -40.05 -37.62 -5.33
N ASN A 364 -39.71 -36.69 -6.22
CA ASN A 364 -40.08 -35.27 -6.09
C ASN A 364 -41.14 -34.77 -7.08
N GLY A 365 -41.53 -35.55 -8.08
CA GLY A 365 -42.59 -35.19 -9.03
C GLY A 365 -42.14 -34.32 -10.21
N ASP A 366 -40.83 -34.24 -10.48
CA ASP A 366 -40.28 -33.49 -11.60
C ASP A 366 -40.61 -34.17 -12.95
N GLU A 367 -41.14 -33.40 -13.91
CA GLU A 367 -41.43 -33.88 -15.26
C GLU A 367 -40.21 -33.74 -16.20
N LEU A 368 -40.06 -34.66 -17.15
CA LEU A 368 -38.92 -34.70 -18.07
C LEU A 368 -39.38 -34.54 -19.53
N CYS A 369 -38.71 -33.66 -20.27
CA CYS A 369 -38.87 -33.55 -21.71
C CYS A 369 -37.94 -34.56 -22.42
N VAL A 370 -38.46 -35.28 -23.41
CA VAL A 370 -37.64 -36.17 -24.26
C VAL A 370 -37.74 -35.71 -25.72
N SER A 371 -36.60 -35.35 -26.31
CA SER A 371 -36.48 -35.03 -27.73
C SER A 371 -35.85 -36.19 -28.49
N TYR A 372 -36.43 -36.56 -29.62
CA TYR A 372 -35.91 -37.60 -30.51
C TYR A 372 -35.62 -37.01 -31.89
N SER A 373 -34.34 -36.98 -32.27
CA SER A 373 -33.88 -36.41 -33.53
C SER A 373 -33.08 -37.45 -34.32
N GLY A 374 -33.77 -38.16 -35.21
CA GLY A 374 -33.17 -39.17 -36.08
C GLY A 374 -32.69 -40.42 -35.34
N SER A 375 -31.47 -40.37 -34.80
CA SER A 375 -30.81 -41.46 -34.06
C SER A 375 -30.26 -41.06 -32.69
N THR A 376 -30.37 -39.78 -32.31
CA THR A 376 -30.09 -39.32 -30.93
C THR A 376 -31.40 -39.16 -30.17
N CYS A 377 -31.33 -39.43 -28.87
CA CYS A 377 -32.41 -39.14 -27.95
C CYS A 377 -31.84 -38.39 -26.76
N GLU A 378 -32.40 -37.23 -26.48
CA GLU A 378 -31.89 -36.24 -25.54
C GLU A 378 -32.98 -35.95 -24.51
N VAL A 379 -32.62 -36.02 -23.23
CA VAL A 379 -33.52 -35.79 -22.10
C VAL A 379 -33.19 -34.44 -21.50
N TYR A 380 -34.20 -33.60 -21.35
CA TYR A 380 -34.10 -32.25 -20.81
C TYR A 380 -34.98 -32.13 -19.56
N GLU A 381 -34.51 -31.35 -18.59
CA GLU A 381 -35.27 -30.99 -17.41
C GLU A 381 -36.39 -30.01 -17.80
N ALA A 382 -37.64 -30.30 -17.43
CA ALA A 382 -38.76 -29.43 -17.72
C ALA A 382 -38.95 -28.44 -16.57
N THR A 383 -38.92 -27.14 -16.85
CA THR A 383 -39.20 -26.13 -15.83
C THR A 383 -40.67 -25.70 -15.92
N ARG A 384 -41.41 -25.84 -14.81
CA ARG A 384 -42.77 -25.29 -14.68
C ARG A 384 -42.69 -23.79 -14.43
N VAL A 385 -43.48 -23.00 -15.17
CA VAL A 385 -43.55 -21.55 -14.99
C VAL A 385 -44.97 -21.17 -14.58
N GLU A 386 -45.16 -20.81 -13.31
CA GLU A 386 -46.46 -20.43 -12.76
C GLU A 386 -46.85 -19.01 -13.20
N ASN A 387 -47.59 -18.89 -14.31
CA ASN A 387 -48.10 -17.61 -14.83
C ASN A 387 -49.56 -17.73 -15.35
N GLY A 388 -50.49 -18.03 -14.43
CA GLY A 388 -51.94 -17.98 -14.67
C GLY A 388 -52.53 -19.17 -15.43
N ASP A 389 -51.80 -19.67 -16.43
CA ASP A 389 -52.04 -20.94 -17.13
C ASP A 389 -50.78 -21.81 -17.02
N ASP A 390 -50.93 -23.07 -16.59
CA ASP A 390 -49.82 -24.00 -16.39
C ASP A 390 -49.24 -24.47 -17.74
N TYR A 391 -48.04 -23.98 -18.07
CA TYR A 391 -47.25 -24.46 -19.21
C TYR A 391 -45.83 -24.83 -18.78
N PHE A 392 -45.29 -25.88 -19.40
CA PHE A 392 -43.92 -26.35 -19.18
C PHE A 392 -43.02 -25.91 -20.34
N TYR A 393 -41.79 -25.50 -20.02
CA TYR A 393 -40.77 -25.20 -21.03
C TYR A 393 -39.55 -26.10 -20.85
N CYS A 394 -39.09 -26.72 -21.94
CA CYS A 394 -37.89 -27.55 -21.96
C CYS A 394 -36.67 -26.63 -22.19
N ALA A 395 -35.80 -26.49 -21.19
CA ALA A 395 -34.61 -25.65 -21.32
C ALA A 395 -33.63 -26.24 -22.36
N GLY A 396 -33.28 -25.46 -23.38
CA GLY A 396 -32.28 -25.84 -24.40
C GLY A 396 -32.78 -25.95 -25.84
N ILE A 397 -34.08 -25.78 -26.11
CA ILE A 397 -34.61 -25.75 -27.49
C ILE A 397 -34.76 -24.29 -27.96
N GLU A 398 -33.85 -23.85 -28.85
CA GLU A 398 -33.97 -22.55 -29.54
C GLU A 398 -35.10 -22.58 -30.58
N ILE A 399 -36.20 -21.88 -30.29
CA ILE A 399 -37.24 -21.58 -31.28
C ILE A 399 -36.79 -20.33 -32.06
N VAL A 400 -36.34 -20.52 -33.30
CA VAL A 400 -35.87 -19.43 -34.17
C VAL A 400 -37.00 -18.43 -34.48
N PRO A 401 -36.92 -17.16 -34.04
CA PRO A 401 -37.89 -16.13 -34.42
C PRO A 401 -37.55 -15.52 -35.78
N ALA A 402 -38.55 -14.98 -36.47
CA ALA A 402 -38.37 -14.28 -37.74
C ALA A 402 -37.52 -12.99 -37.59
N PRO A 403 -36.75 -12.59 -38.63
CA PRO A 403 -35.71 -11.55 -38.49
C PRO A 403 -36.27 -10.13 -38.32
N PRO A 404 -35.63 -9.28 -37.48
CA PRO A 404 -35.98 -7.87 -37.32
C PRO A 404 -35.42 -6.97 -38.45
N SER A 405 -36.05 -5.82 -38.63
CA SER A 405 -35.66 -4.76 -39.58
C SER A 405 -34.38 -3.98 -39.14
N PRO A 406 -33.67 -3.33 -40.08
CA PRO A 406 -32.32 -2.80 -39.82
C PRO A 406 -32.29 -1.52 -38.96
N PRO A 407 -31.16 -1.26 -38.27
CA PRO A 407 -31.00 -0.10 -37.37
C PRO A 407 -30.61 1.18 -38.12
N PRO A 408 -30.90 2.38 -37.55
CA PRO A 408 -30.30 3.62 -37.99
C PRO A 408 -28.83 3.71 -37.55
N THR A 409 -27.95 4.07 -38.48
CA THR A 409 -26.56 4.44 -38.19
C THR A 409 -26.49 5.90 -37.72
N TYR A 410 -25.60 6.20 -36.77
CA TYR A 410 -25.17 7.59 -36.55
C TYR A 410 -23.69 7.63 -36.12
N SER A 411 -22.87 8.20 -36.99
CA SER A 411 -21.50 8.62 -36.69
C SER A 411 -21.54 9.97 -35.96
N ASP A 412 -20.91 10.03 -34.78
CA ASP A 412 -20.25 11.21 -34.17
C ASP A 412 -20.32 11.12 -32.63
N TYR A 413 -19.26 10.58 -32.01
CA TYR A 413 -19.01 10.73 -30.58
C TYR A 413 -17.61 11.29 -30.34
N SER A 414 -17.52 12.61 -30.44
CA SER A 414 -16.39 13.44 -30.00
C SER A 414 -16.97 14.65 -29.27
N ILE A 415 -17.35 14.49 -27.99
CA ILE A 415 -17.96 15.58 -27.20
C ILE A 415 -17.43 15.54 -25.76
N HIS A 416 -16.71 16.59 -25.34
CA HIS A 416 -16.55 16.94 -23.93
C HIS A 416 -17.94 17.31 -23.35
N ARG A 417 -18.40 16.61 -22.31
CA ARG A 417 -19.71 16.90 -21.71
C ARG A 417 -19.66 18.09 -20.75
N ASP A 418 -20.05 19.26 -21.25
CA ASP A 418 -20.56 20.36 -20.43
C ASP A 418 -22.06 20.10 -20.11
N TYR A 419 -22.45 20.10 -18.83
CA TYR A 419 -23.84 19.86 -18.36
C TYR A 419 -24.58 21.20 -18.09
N LYS A 420 -25.91 21.31 -18.31
CA LYS A 420 -26.64 22.61 -18.35
C LYS A 420 -28.10 22.69 -17.81
N CYS A 421 -28.41 23.83 -17.16
CA CYS A 421 -29.61 24.39 -16.49
C CYS A 421 -30.96 24.34 -17.21
N GLN A 422 -32.02 24.44 -16.40
CA GLN A 422 -33.31 25.04 -16.68
C GLN A 422 -33.82 25.83 -15.46
N ASP A 423 -34.76 26.74 -15.71
CA ASP A 423 -35.26 27.73 -14.74
C ASP A 423 -36.42 27.19 -13.88
N VAL A 424 -36.12 26.90 -12.60
CA VAL A 424 -37.11 26.90 -11.51
C VAL A 424 -36.47 27.65 -10.34
N SER A 425 -36.93 28.88 -10.04
CA SER A 425 -36.25 29.75 -9.06
C SER A 425 -37.18 30.26 -7.97
N ASN A 426 -36.80 30.04 -6.71
CA ASN A 426 -37.39 30.70 -5.55
C ASN A 426 -36.53 31.92 -5.13
N PRO A 427 -37.11 33.13 -4.98
CA PRO A 427 -36.36 34.31 -4.57
C PRO A 427 -36.09 34.32 -3.05
N LEU A 428 -34.83 34.51 -2.66
CA LEU A 428 -34.40 34.60 -1.25
C LEU A 428 -34.34 36.05 -0.70
N GLY A 429 -34.71 37.04 -1.52
CA GLY A 429 -34.65 38.47 -1.19
C GLY A 429 -33.29 39.12 -1.43
N ASN A 430 -33.18 40.38 -1.06
CA ASN A 430 -31.93 41.17 -1.13
C ASN A 430 -30.99 40.75 0.00
N LYS A 431 -29.70 40.58 -0.32
CA LYS A 431 -28.66 40.27 0.67
C LYS A 431 -27.39 41.06 0.37
N ASP A 432 -26.96 41.86 1.35
CA ASP A 432 -25.85 42.83 1.26
C ASP A 432 -24.45 42.25 0.92
N SER A 433 -24.34 40.93 0.68
CA SER A 433 -23.12 40.28 0.20
C SER A 433 -23.36 38.89 -0.39
N ALA A 434 -22.49 38.48 -1.32
CA ALA A 434 -22.46 37.13 -1.87
C ALA A 434 -22.24 36.03 -0.81
N GLU A 435 -21.62 36.34 0.32
CA GLU A 435 -21.43 35.40 1.44
C GLU A 435 -22.71 35.24 2.27
N SER A 436 -23.42 36.33 2.54
CA SER A 436 -24.78 36.27 3.12
C SER A 436 -25.74 35.51 2.20
N CYS A 437 -25.60 35.69 0.89
CA CYS A 437 -26.34 34.95 -0.13
C CYS A 437 -26.09 33.43 -0.06
N ARG A 438 -24.82 33.02 -0.02
CA ARG A 438 -24.41 31.61 0.08
C ARG A 438 -24.99 30.95 1.33
N ASN A 439 -24.90 31.62 2.48
CA ASN A 439 -25.38 31.07 3.73
C ASN A 439 -26.93 30.95 3.73
N ALA A 440 -27.65 31.98 3.27
CA ALA A 440 -29.11 31.92 3.14
C ALA A 440 -29.60 30.85 2.14
N CYS A 441 -28.81 30.56 1.11
CA CYS A 441 -29.08 29.47 0.18
C CYS A 441 -28.94 28.09 0.84
N VAL A 442 -27.90 27.87 1.65
CA VAL A 442 -27.70 26.61 2.40
C VAL A 442 -28.78 26.43 3.47
N GLU A 443 -29.18 27.50 4.16
CA GLU A 443 -30.31 27.48 5.10
C GLU A 443 -31.61 27.08 4.39
N HIS A 444 -31.96 27.74 3.27
CA HIS A 444 -33.17 27.42 2.50
C HIS A 444 -33.15 26.00 1.92
N ALA A 445 -31.99 25.51 1.48
CA ALA A 445 -31.83 24.13 1.03
C ALA A 445 -32.07 23.12 2.18
N THR A 446 -31.58 23.43 3.37
CA THR A 446 -31.78 22.59 4.56
C THR A 446 -33.24 22.58 5.00
N ASP A 447 -33.89 23.74 5.09
CA ASP A 447 -35.28 23.92 5.57
C ASP A 447 -36.32 23.21 4.68
N ASN A 448 -36.00 23.01 3.39
CA ASN A 448 -36.90 22.39 2.41
C ASN A 448 -36.50 20.94 2.06
N GLY A 449 -35.52 20.35 2.75
CA GLY A 449 -35.13 18.94 2.56
C GLY A 449 -34.37 18.65 1.25
N TYR A 450 -33.60 19.60 0.74
CA TYR A 450 -32.74 19.39 -0.43
C TYR A 450 -31.52 18.54 -0.03
N HIS A 451 -31.55 17.25 -0.35
CA HIS A 451 -30.50 16.26 0.01
C HIS A 451 -29.52 15.92 -1.14
N HIS A 452 -29.53 16.69 -2.22
CA HIS A 452 -28.68 16.49 -3.41
C HIS A 452 -27.96 17.79 -3.78
N GLU A 453 -26.99 17.73 -4.69
CA GLU A 453 -26.25 18.91 -5.16
C GLU A 453 -27.21 20.01 -5.67
N PHE A 454 -27.06 21.22 -5.12
CA PHE A 454 -27.85 22.38 -5.52
C PHE A 454 -26.95 23.54 -5.96
N CYS A 455 -27.52 24.46 -6.75
CA CYS A 455 -26.82 25.64 -7.25
C CYS A 455 -27.37 26.91 -6.61
N CYS A 456 -26.49 27.65 -5.93
CA CYS A 456 -26.76 29.00 -5.44
C CYS A 456 -26.28 30.03 -6.46
N SER A 457 -27.10 31.02 -6.78
CA SER A 457 -26.74 32.12 -7.67
C SER A 457 -27.01 33.49 -7.03
N TYR A 458 -26.07 34.42 -7.22
CA TYR A 458 -26.13 35.80 -6.73
C TYR A 458 -25.99 36.77 -7.90
N ASP A 459 -26.90 37.74 -8.04
CA ASP A 459 -26.76 38.85 -8.99
C ASP A 459 -26.06 40.04 -8.32
N THR A 460 -24.95 40.50 -8.90
CA THR A 460 -24.24 41.69 -8.42
C THR A 460 -24.91 43.02 -8.76
N GLN A 461 -25.91 43.06 -9.67
CA GLN A 461 -26.64 44.29 -10.02
C GLN A 461 -27.88 44.49 -9.14
N ASP A 462 -28.67 43.43 -8.95
CA ASP A 462 -29.93 43.47 -8.20
C ASP A 462 -29.76 43.04 -6.72
N GLU A 463 -28.54 42.73 -6.26
CA GLU A 463 -28.21 42.21 -4.90
C GLU A 463 -29.07 41.02 -4.44
N SER A 464 -29.64 40.29 -5.41
CA SER A 464 -30.67 39.28 -5.19
C SER A 464 -30.13 37.85 -5.28
N CYS A 465 -30.74 36.97 -4.48
CA CYS A 465 -30.33 35.59 -4.29
C CYS A 465 -31.38 34.60 -4.79
N ARG A 466 -30.95 33.55 -5.49
CA ARG A 466 -31.83 32.48 -6.00
C ARG A 466 -31.21 31.10 -5.80
N VAL A 467 -32.07 30.12 -5.51
CA VAL A 467 -31.75 28.69 -5.52
C VAL A 467 -32.43 28.06 -6.74
N SER A 468 -31.76 27.14 -7.42
CA SER A 468 -32.39 26.24 -8.39
C SER A 468 -32.26 24.79 -7.92
N GLN A 469 -33.36 24.04 -8.08
CA GLN A 469 -33.53 22.65 -7.62
C GLN A 469 -32.89 21.62 -8.55
N ASP A 470 -32.64 22.00 -9.81
CA ASP A 470 -32.37 21.05 -10.89
C ASP A 470 -30.88 21.03 -11.24
N GLY A 471 -30.17 20.01 -10.75
CA GLY A 471 -28.71 19.82 -10.77
C GLY A 471 -28.05 19.80 -12.16
N SER A 472 -27.95 20.97 -12.77
CA SER A 472 -27.30 21.25 -14.06
C SER A 472 -26.89 22.77 -14.06
N SER A 473 -26.30 23.39 -15.10
CA SER A 473 -25.95 24.85 -15.07
C SER A 473 -26.28 25.72 -16.31
N SER A 474 -27.16 26.76 -16.21
CA SER A 474 -27.44 27.69 -17.34
C SER A 474 -27.69 29.15 -16.94
N TYR A 475 -26.76 29.76 -16.21
CA TYR A 475 -26.65 31.23 -16.16
C TYR A 475 -25.23 31.67 -16.55
N THR A 476 -24.98 31.73 -17.86
CA THR A 476 -23.71 32.26 -18.45
C THR A 476 -23.94 33.16 -19.66
N ALA A 477 -25.14 33.72 -19.81
CA ALA A 477 -25.41 34.82 -20.76
C ALA A 477 -25.26 36.22 -20.13
N ASN A 478 -25.21 36.32 -18.80
CA ASN A 478 -25.09 37.58 -18.07
C ASN A 478 -23.91 37.51 -17.08
N ASN A 479 -22.91 38.37 -17.26
CA ASN A 479 -21.61 38.31 -16.56
C ASN A 479 -21.67 38.64 -15.05
N ASN A 480 -22.86 38.90 -14.51
CA ASN A 480 -23.09 39.35 -13.14
C ASN A 480 -23.33 38.21 -12.15
N TRP A 481 -23.59 37.00 -12.65
CA TRP A 481 -23.97 35.86 -11.82
C TRP A 481 -22.77 35.01 -11.45
N LYS A 482 -22.58 34.77 -10.14
CA LYS A 482 -21.63 33.78 -9.63
C LYS A 482 -22.40 32.58 -9.11
N ALA A 483 -22.13 31.41 -9.69
CA ALA A 483 -22.69 30.14 -9.26
C ALA A 483 -21.75 29.45 -8.26
N PHE A 484 -22.34 28.86 -7.21
CA PHE A 484 -21.65 28.00 -6.27
C PHE A 484 -22.35 26.63 -6.25
N ARG A 485 -21.56 25.55 -6.34
CA ARG A 485 -21.99 24.16 -6.18
C ARG A 485 -21.66 23.73 -4.75
N TYR A 486 -22.62 23.12 -4.06
CA TYR A 486 -22.49 22.60 -2.70
C TYR A 486 -22.85 21.12 -2.66
#